data_AF-A0A1S3BT08-F1
#
_entry.id   AF-A0A1S3BT08-F1
#
_cell.length_a   1.000
_cell.length_b   1.000
_cell.length_c   1.000
_cell.angle_alpha   90.00
_cell.angle_beta   90.00
_cell.angle_gamma   90.00
#
_symmetry.space_group_name_H-M   'P 1'
#
loop_
_entity.id
_entity.type
_entity.pdbx_description
1 polymer ?
#
loop_
_entity_poly.entity_id
_entity_poly.type
_entity_poly.pdbx_seq_one_letter_code
_entity_poly.pdbx_strand_id
1 'polypeptide(L)'
;MVAPDIEVVRFASNFEYLEGEFFLHSALGKGIDSINPNLAFGGPPPIGAQKANLDHVTAKMAEEFGNQEIGQLRAVIEAAGGRGIKRPLLNLSKEVFSDIFDKAIGFKLKPRFDPYSNSINFLLAANLFPYTGLVGLVGATPLLLLPQSRKLAASLLGAESGQNAVIRTLLYQRANETVHPYNITVAEFTNRTSTLANKLANCGLKDEGIIVPRSLGAENRTESNILAADVYSRSYSRTVRELLRILYASGSESKVGAFFPKGANGLIARSFLIGSNVTKS
;
A
#
# COMPACT_ATOMS: atom_id res chain seq x y z
N MET A 1 21.04 -14.43 5.18
CA MET A 1 20.39 -14.77 6.47
C MET A 1 18.91 -14.90 6.20
N VAL A 2 18.31 -16.08 6.41
CA VAL A 2 16.85 -16.23 6.36
C VAL A 2 16.30 -15.60 7.64
N ALA A 3 15.45 -14.58 7.51
CA ALA A 3 14.81 -13.99 8.69
C ALA A 3 13.88 -15.04 9.31
N PRO A 4 13.85 -15.18 10.65
CA PRO A 4 12.89 -16.09 11.25
C PRO A 4 11.47 -15.60 10.98
N ASP A 5 10.50 -16.52 10.82
CA ASP A 5 9.09 -16.23 10.52
C ASP A 5 8.53 -15.05 11.31
N ILE A 6 8.87 -14.98 12.60
CA ILE A 6 8.49 -13.91 13.50
C ILE A 6 8.82 -12.52 12.96
N GLU A 7 9.99 -12.33 12.37
CA GLU A 7 10.42 -11.04 11.83
C GLU A 7 9.76 -10.76 10.48
N VAL A 8 9.40 -11.79 9.71
CA VAL A 8 8.61 -11.64 8.48
C VAL A 8 7.18 -11.23 8.81
N VAL A 9 6.56 -11.88 9.80
CA VAL A 9 5.22 -11.53 10.30
C VAL A 9 5.22 -10.11 10.87
N ARG A 10 6.19 -9.75 11.72
CA ARG A 10 6.29 -8.39 12.29
C ARG A 10 6.53 -7.31 11.25
N PHE A 11 7.15 -7.64 10.12
CA PHE A 11 7.31 -6.69 9.03
C PHE A 11 5.95 -6.23 8.46
N ALA A 12 4.95 -7.13 8.43
CA ALA A 12 3.60 -6.83 7.94
C ALA A 12 2.96 -5.66 8.70
N SER A 13 3.23 -5.52 10.02
CA SER A 13 2.70 -4.39 10.82
C SER A 13 2.98 -3.00 10.22
N ASN A 14 4.04 -2.83 9.41
CA ASN A 14 4.28 -1.55 8.73
C ASN A 14 3.17 -1.19 7.74
N PHE A 15 2.60 -2.18 7.05
CA PHE A 15 1.46 -2.02 6.14
C PHE A 15 0.20 -1.76 6.94
N GLU A 16 -0.09 -2.60 7.93
CA GLU A 16 -1.27 -2.43 8.81
C GLU A 16 -1.35 -1.03 9.44
N TYR A 17 -0.21 -0.46 9.86
CA TYR A 17 -0.18 0.92 10.33
C TYR A 17 -0.44 1.91 9.21
N LEU A 18 0.20 1.75 8.04
CA LEU A 18 0.02 2.66 6.91
C LEU A 18 -1.44 2.70 6.44
N GLU A 19 -2.01 1.53 6.23
CA GLU A 19 -3.36 1.34 5.70
C GLU A 19 -4.41 1.72 6.75
N GLY A 20 -4.25 1.23 7.98
CA GLY A 20 -5.15 1.55 9.08
C GLY A 20 -5.21 3.04 9.36
N GLU A 21 -4.06 3.72 9.42
CA GLU A 21 -4.05 5.18 9.59
C GLU A 21 -4.71 5.91 8.41
N PHE A 22 -4.40 5.52 7.16
CA PHE A 22 -4.96 6.19 5.99
C PHE A 22 -6.48 6.02 5.89
N PHE A 23 -6.98 4.79 6.03
CA PHE A 23 -8.40 4.48 5.94
C PHE A 23 -9.21 5.08 7.09
N LEU A 24 -8.75 4.93 8.34
CA LEU A 24 -9.45 5.49 9.50
C LEU A 24 -9.48 7.02 9.48
N HIS A 25 -8.35 7.67 9.16
CA HIS A 25 -8.34 9.13 9.04
C HIS A 25 -9.26 9.58 7.92
N SER A 26 -9.21 8.95 6.75
CA SER A 26 -10.06 9.35 5.62
C SER A 26 -11.55 9.23 5.94
N ALA A 27 -11.97 8.17 6.63
CA ALA A 27 -13.38 7.96 6.99
C ALA A 27 -13.83 8.79 8.20
N LEU A 28 -13.04 8.81 9.28
CA LEU A 28 -13.46 9.26 10.61
C LEU A 28 -12.76 10.54 11.06
N GLY A 29 -11.67 10.93 10.42
CA GLY A 29 -10.79 12.03 10.84
C GLY A 29 -9.91 11.67 12.04
N LYS A 30 -9.85 10.40 12.43
CA LYS A 30 -9.10 9.91 13.58
C LYS A 30 -8.37 8.62 13.20
N GLY A 31 -7.21 8.40 13.80
CA GLY A 31 -6.37 7.24 13.54
C GLY A 31 -6.50 6.13 14.57
N ILE A 32 -5.54 5.21 14.53
CA ILE A 32 -5.45 4.01 15.39
C ILE A 32 -5.53 4.37 16.88
N ASP A 33 -4.92 5.49 17.27
CA ASP A 33 -4.86 5.95 18.66
C ASP A 33 -6.24 6.25 19.27
N SER A 34 -7.22 6.57 18.43
CA SER A 34 -8.60 6.81 18.88
C SER A 34 -9.39 5.53 19.18
N ILE A 35 -8.92 4.39 18.66
CA ILE A 35 -9.53 3.07 18.86
C ILE A 35 -8.78 2.33 19.96
N ASN A 36 -7.46 2.21 19.82
CA ASN A 36 -6.60 1.59 20.81
C ASN A 36 -5.15 2.10 20.70
N PRO A 37 -4.73 3.06 21.55
CA PRO A 37 -3.38 3.63 21.49
C PRO A 37 -2.27 2.64 21.85
N ASN A 38 -2.58 1.53 22.53
CA ASN A 38 -1.58 0.50 22.84
C ASN A 38 -1.11 -0.23 21.57
N LEU A 39 -1.92 -0.26 20.51
CA LEU A 39 -1.53 -0.86 19.24
C LEU A 39 -0.40 -0.11 18.57
N ALA A 40 -0.17 1.17 18.87
CA ALA A 40 0.94 1.93 18.29
C ALA A 40 2.31 1.59 18.90
N PHE A 41 2.35 0.85 20.02
CA PHE A 41 3.57 0.56 20.79
C PHE A 41 4.42 1.83 21.06
N GLY A 42 3.73 2.94 21.39
CA GLY A 42 4.34 4.25 21.66
C GLY A 42 4.90 4.97 20.44
N GLY A 43 4.56 4.54 19.22
CA GLY A 43 4.92 5.22 17.97
C GLY A 43 4.16 6.53 17.76
N PRO A 44 4.75 7.52 17.07
CA PRO A 44 4.12 8.82 16.86
C PRO A 44 2.91 8.72 15.91
N PRO A 45 1.91 9.61 16.02
CA PRO A 45 0.81 9.69 15.05
C PRO A 45 1.31 10.09 13.65
N PRO A 46 0.53 9.80 12.59
CA PRO A 46 0.91 10.15 11.22
C PRO A 46 0.92 11.66 10.99
N ILE A 47 1.78 12.13 10.09
CA ILE A 47 1.81 13.52 9.63
C ILE A 47 0.73 13.73 8.56
N GLY A 48 -0.08 14.77 8.71
CA GLY A 48 -0.93 15.31 7.63
C GLY A 48 -2.16 14.47 7.24
N ALA A 49 -2.43 13.38 7.95
CA ALA A 49 -3.64 12.57 7.77
C ALA A 49 -4.90 13.38 8.09
N GLN A 50 -5.93 13.28 7.24
CA GLN A 50 -7.12 14.14 7.31
C GLN A 50 -8.40 13.34 7.04
N LYS A 51 -9.53 13.88 7.50
CA LYS A 51 -10.84 13.41 7.07
C LYS A 51 -11.06 13.75 5.60
N ALA A 52 -11.42 12.77 4.79
CA ALA A 52 -11.74 12.95 3.38
C ALA A 52 -13.21 13.34 3.19
N ASN A 53 -13.48 14.07 2.12
CA ASN A 53 -14.84 14.34 1.67
C ASN A 53 -15.33 13.19 0.77
N LEU A 54 -15.89 12.16 1.39
CA LEU A 54 -16.28 10.93 0.71
C LEU A 54 -17.80 10.85 0.54
N ASP A 55 -18.25 10.27 -0.58
CA ASP A 55 -19.62 9.79 -0.68
C ASP A 55 -19.90 8.67 0.34
N HIS A 56 -21.19 8.36 0.54
CA HIS A 56 -21.60 7.39 1.56
C HIS A 56 -20.96 6.01 1.39
N VAL A 57 -20.92 5.48 0.16
CA VAL A 57 -20.39 4.14 -0.11
C VAL A 57 -18.89 4.10 0.17
N THR A 58 -18.15 5.07 -0.36
CA THR A 58 -16.71 5.19 -0.18
C THR A 58 -16.33 5.43 1.28
N ALA A 59 -17.12 6.23 2.01
CA ALA A 59 -16.92 6.45 3.45
C ALA A 59 -17.11 5.17 4.27
N LYS A 60 -18.19 4.41 4.02
CA LYS A 60 -18.44 3.14 4.72
C LYS A 60 -17.39 2.08 4.39
N MET A 61 -16.95 2.01 3.13
CA MET A 61 -15.84 1.15 2.71
C MET A 61 -14.54 1.50 3.43
N ALA A 62 -14.15 2.78 3.44
CA ALA A 62 -12.93 3.23 4.12
C ALA A 62 -12.99 2.99 5.64
N GLU A 63 -14.15 3.19 6.27
CA GLU A 63 -14.36 2.85 7.69
C GLU A 63 -14.21 1.35 7.94
N GLU A 64 -14.81 0.51 7.10
CA GLU A 64 -14.71 -0.94 7.22
C GLU A 64 -13.26 -1.41 7.08
N PHE A 65 -12.56 -0.95 6.04
CA PHE A 65 -11.17 -1.35 5.78
C PHE A 65 -10.27 -0.87 6.93
N GLY A 66 -10.41 0.38 7.37
CA GLY A 66 -9.66 0.88 8.51
C GLY A 66 -9.85 0.06 9.79
N ASN A 67 -11.06 -0.46 10.05
CA ASN A 67 -11.30 -1.36 11.19
C ASN A 67 -10.76 -2.78 10.95
N GLN A 68 -10.75 -3.26 9.71
CA GLN A 68 -10.10 -4.51 9.34
C GLN A 68 -8.60 -4.43 9.59
N GLU A 69 -7.92 -3.33 9.20
CA GLU A 69 -6.49 -3.11 9.47
C GLU A 69 -6.15 -3.15 10.97
N ILE A 70 -7.05 -2.66 11.84
CA ILE A 70 -6.90 -2.82 13.30
C ILE A 70 -6.97 -4.30 13.72
N GLY A 71 -7.86 -5.09 13.09
CA GLY A 71 -7.95 -6.53 13.31
C GLY A 71 -6.73 -7.28 12.81
N GLN A 72 -6.28 -6.98 11.59
CA GLN A 72 -5.10 -7.55 10.96
C GLN A 72 -3.83 -7.24 11.77
N LEU A 73 -3.64 -5.98 12.20
CA LEU A 73 -2.57 -5.57 13.12
C LEU A 73 -2.56 -6.39 14.41
N ARG A 74 -3.73 -6.60 15.04
CA ARG A 74 -3.86 -7.44 16.25
C ARG A 74 -3.46 -8.88 15.99
N ALA A 75 -3.91 -9.47 14.88
CA ALA A 75 -3.56 -10.84 14.49
C ALA A 75 -2.05 -11.00 14.25
N VAL A 76 -1.42 -10.01 13.61
CA VAL A 76 0.04 -9.98 13.41
C VAL A 76 0.78 -9.88 14.75
N ILE A 77 0.34 -9.02 15.67
CA ILE A 77 0.94 -8.88 17.00
C ILE A 77 0.80 -10.17 17.82
N GLU A 78 -0.38 -10.81 17.78
CA GLU A 78 -0.66 -12.06 18.47
C GLU A 78 0.21 -13.20 17.95
N ALA A 79 0.26 -13.40 16.63
CA ALA A 79 1.14 -14.36 15.99
C ALA A 79 2.62 -14.07 16.28
N ALA A 80 2.94 -12.80 16.58
CA ALA A 80 4.25 -12.38 17.03
C ALA A 80 4.51 -12.54 18.55
N GLY A 81 3.67 -13.30 19.27
CA GLY A 81 3.82 -13.54 20.70
C GLY A 81 3.60 -12.28 21.54
N GLY A 82 2.74 -11.37 21.08
CA GLY A 82 2.46 -10.09 21.72
C GLY A 82 3.54 -9.02 21.48
N ARG A 83 4.55 -9.30 20.65
CA ARG A 83 5.66 -8.38 20.37
C ARG A 83 5.44 -7.64 19.06
N GLY A 84 4.65 -6.58 19.08
CA GLY A 84 4.52 -5.66 17.96
C GLY A 84 5.83 -4.93 17.62
N ILE A 85 5.84 -4.21 16.50
CA ILE A 85 6.83 -3.16 16.25
C ILE A 85 6.21 -1.81 16.60
N LYS A 86 7.04 -0.89 17.10
CA LYS A 86 6.64 0.52 17.29
C LYS A 86 6.10 1.07 15.96
N ARG A 87 4.93 1.73 15.96
CA ARG A 87 4.40 2.41 14.76
C ARG A 87 5.48 3.34 14.19
N PRO A 88 5.89 3.19 12.92
CA PRO A 88 6.84 4.11 12.31
C PRO A 88 6.22 5.50 12.15
N LEU A 89 7.04 6.54 12.04
CA LEU A 89 6.52 7.86 11.66
C LEU A 89 6.05 7.77 10.21
N LEU A 90 4.74 7.89 10.02
CA LEU A 90 4.09 7.89 8.71
C LEU A 90 3.88 9.32 8.23
N ASN A 91 3.92 9.52 6.90
CA ASN A 91 3.54 10.78 6.29
C ASN A 91 2.42 10.56 5.27
N LEU A 92 1.21 10.94 5.68
CA LEU A 92 -0.03 10.83 4.92
C LEU A 92 -0.51 12.22 4.45
N SER A 93 0.39 13.20 4.40
CA SER A 93 0.09 14.55 3.95
C SER A 93 -0.25 14.63 2.46
N LYS A 94 -1.02 15.64 2.08
CA LYS A 94 -1.38 15.93 0.68
C LYS A 94 -0.14 16.12 -0.18
N GLU A 95 0.94 16.67 0.40
CA GLU A 95 2.21 16.93 -0.26
C GLU A 95 2.87 15.64 -0.74
N VAL A 96 2.92 14.60 0.11
CA VAL A 96 3.51 13.30 -0.24
C VAL A 96 2.72 12.61 -1.35
N PHE A 97 1.39 12.57 -1.24
CA PHE A 97 0.56 12.02 -2.31
C PHE A 97 0.74 12.82 -3.60
N SER A 98 0.68 14.15 -3.54
CA SER A 98 0.92 15.00 -4.71
C SER A 98 2.28 14.75 -5.36
N ASP A 99 3.36 14.60 -4.60
CA ASP A 99 4.69 14.32 -5.17
C ASP A 99 4.74 12.95 -5.87
N ILE A 100 4.06 11.94 -5.32
CA ILE A 100 3.96 10.60 -5.93
C ILE A 100 3.17 10.67 -7.24
N PHE A 101 2.01 11.32 -7.24
CA PHE A 101 1.16 11.46 -8.42
C PHE A 101 1.85 12.31 -9.50
N ASP A 102 2.50 13.42 -9.14
CA ASP A 102 3.29 14.22 -10.08
C ASP A 102 4.41 13.38 -10.72
N LYS A 103 5.08 12.54 -9.92
CA LYS A 103 6.13 11.63 -10.41
C LYS A 103 5.58 10.54 -11.33
N ALA A 104 4.38 10.03 -11.06
CA ALA A 104 3.71 9.02 -11.87
C ALA A 104 3.27 9.59 -13.22
N ILE A 105 2.68 10.79 -13.21
CA ILE A 105 2.19 11.49 -14.39
C ILE A 105 3.34 12.09 -15.23
N GLY A 106 4.43 12.50 -14.58
CA GLY A 106 5.61 13.07 -15.24
C GLY A 106 5.64 14.59 -15.29
N PHE A 107 4.67 15.27 -14.68
CA PHE A 107 4.64 16.71 -14.51
C PHE A 107 3.87 17.10 -13.24
N LYS A 108 4.05 18.35 -12.79
CA LYS A 108 3.36 18.87 -11.61
C LYS A 108 1.89 19.15 -11.91
N LEU A 109 0.99 18.46 -11.22
CA LEU A 109 -0.44 18.68 -11.31
C LEU A 109 -0.82 20.06 -10.72
N LYS A 110 -1.76 20.74 -11.37
CA LYS A 110 -2.30 22.03 -10.91
C LYS A 110 -3.83 21.97 -10.90
N PRO A 111 -4.48 22.13 -9.73
CA PRO A 111 -3.89 22.21 -8.39
C PRO A 111 -3.21 20.90 -8.00
N ARG A 112 -2.43 20.90 -6.92
CA ARG A 112 -1.76 19.70 -6.40
C ARG A 112 -2.78 18.60 -6.11
N PHE A 113 -2.42 17.34 -6.37
CA PHE A 113 -3.30 16.20 -6.09
C PHE A 113 -3.58 16.09 -4.59
N ASP A 114 -4.86 16.08 -4.23
CA ASP A 114 -5.32 15.97 -2.84
C ASP A 114 -6.14 14.67 -2.66
N PRO A 115 -5.62 13.67 -1.93
CA PRO A 115 -6.31 12.39 -1.72
C PRO A 115 -7.57 12.53 -0.85
N TYR A 116 -7.74 13.63 -0.12
CA TYR A 116 -8.85 13.85 0.81
C TYR A 116 -9.99 14.67 0.20
N SER A 117 -9.84 15.13 -1.04
CA SER A 117 -10.74 16.12 -1.66
C SER A 117 -12.10 15.57 -2.10
N ASN A 118 -12.14 14.33 -2.59
CA ASN A 118 -13.34 13.64 -3.06
C ASN A 118 -13.11 12.11 -3.14
N SER A 119 -14.17 11.33 -3.37
CA SER A 119 -14.09 9.86 -3.48
C SER A 119 -13.15 9.36 -4.58
N ILE A 120 -13.09 9.99 -5.76
CA ILE A 120 -12.23 9.53 -6.86
C ILE A 120 -10.76 9.72 -6.49
N ASN A 121 -10.40 10.90 -5.97
CA ASN A 121 -9.03 11.16 -5.51
C ASN A 121 -8.64 10.21 -4.37
N PHE A 122 -9.54 9.96 -3.44
CA PHE A 122 -9.32 9.00 -2.37
C PHE A 122 -9.11 7.59 -2.91
N LEU A 123 -9.97 7.09 -3.82
CA LEU A 123 -9.85 5.75 -4.39
C LEU A 123 -8.56 5.59 -5.20
N LEU A 124 -8.15 6.60 -5.96
CA LEU A 124 -6.88 6.61 -6.68
C LEU A 124 -5.69 6.52 -5.73
N ALA A 125 -5.73 7.23 -4.59
CA ALA A 125 -4.70 7.15 -3.57
C ALA A 125 -4.72 5.81 -2.81
N ALA A 126 -5.89 5.31 -2.46
CA ALA A 126 -6.09 4.04 -1.77
C ALA A 126 -5.60 2.85 -2.62
N ASN A 127 -5.73 2.93 -3.95
CA ASN A 127 -5.28 1.89 -4.89
C ASN A 127 -3.76 1.61 -4.82
N LEU A 128 -2.98 2.47 -4.14
CA LEU A 128 -1.55 2.26 -3.93
C LEU A 128 -1.23 1.22 -2.84
N PHE A 129 -2.13 0.99 -1.87
CA PHE A 129 -1.78 0.25 -0.65
C PHE A 129 -2.14 -1.24 -0.68
N PRO A 130 -3.42 -1.67 -0.81
CA PRO A 130 -3.75 -3.09 -0.65
C PRO A 130 -3.08 -3.98 -1.71
N TYR A 131 -2.87 -3.45 -2.92
CA TYR A 131 -2.08 -4.16 -3.93
C TYR A 131 -0.63 -4.37 -3.51
N THR A 132 0.01 -3.36 -2.90
CA THR A 132 1.38 -3.45 -2.40
C THR A 132 1.47 -4.42 -1.21
N GLY A 133 0.46 -4.44 -0.33
CA GLY A 133 0.34 -5.40 0.76
C GLY A 133 0.19 -6.85 0.26
N LEU A 134 -0.78 -7.11 -0.61
CA LEU A 134 -1.08 -8.47 -1.10
C LEU A 134 0.11 -9.10 -1.85
N VAL A 135 0.78 -8.36 -2.75
CA VAL A 135 1.94 -8.91 -3.48
C VAL A 135 3.14 -9.14 -2.55
N GLY A 136 3.19 -8.42 -1.43
CA GLY A 136 4.13 -8.65 -0.35
C GLY A 136 3.85 -9.95 0.42
N LEU A 137 2.58 -10.27 0.69
CA LEU A 137 2.18 -11.54 1.33
C LEU A 137 2.49 -12.74 0.42
N VAL A 138 2.24 -12.63 -0.88
CA VAL A 138 2.65 -13.67 -1.85
C VAL A 138 4.18 -13.83 -1.84
N GLY A 139 4.93 -12.72 -1.85
CA GLY A 139 6.40 -12.73 -1.79
C GLY A 139 6.98 -13.24 -0.46
N ALA A 140 6.25 -13.09 0.64
CA ALA A 140 6.62 -13.58 1.97
C ALA A 140 6.37 -15.09 2.13
N THR A 141 5.37 -15.65 1.43
CA THR A 141 4.98 -17.06 1.54
C THR A 141 6.15 -18.07 1.49
N PRO A 142 7.11 -17.99 0.54
CA PRO A 142 8.25 -18.93 0.51
C PRO A 142 9.25 -18.74 1.67
N LEU A 143 9.18 -17.64 2.42
CA LEU A 143 10.03 -17.37 3.57
C LEU A 143 9.43 -17.89 4.89
N LEU A 144 8.14 -18.23 4.91
CA LEU A 144 7.41 -18.66 6.11
C LEU A 144 7.48 -20.18 6.25
N LEU A 145 8.23 -20.65 7.24
CA LEU A 145 8.46 -22.08 7.48
C LEU A 145 7.33 -22.69 8.32
N LEU A 146 6.81 -21.94 9.29
CA LEU A 146 5.81 -22.43 10.23
C LEU A 146 4.41 -22.48 9.59
N PRO A 147 3.66 -23.58 9.77
CA PRO A 147 2.29 -23.67 9.26
C PRO A 147 1.37 -22.55 9.75
N GLN A 148 1.54 -22.08 10.99
CA GLN A 148 0.72 -21.00 11.54
C GLN A 148 1.01 -19.65 10.89
N SER A 149 2.28 -19.34 10.61
CA SER A 149 2.64 -18.12 9.88
C SER A 149 2.06 -18.15 8.45
N ARG A 150 2.14 -19.30 7.77
CA ARG A 150 1.55 -19.48 6.44
C ARG A 150 0.03 -19.35 6.47
N LYS A 151 -0.63 -19.91 7.48
CA LYS A 151 -2.07 -19.77 7.69
C LYS A 151 -2.45 -18.30 7.90
N LEU A 152 -1.71 -17.58 8.73
CA LEU A 152 -1.92 -16.14 8.93
C LEU A 152 -1.76 -15.38 7.61
N ALA A 153 -0.63 -15.55 6.91
CA ALA A 153 -0.37 -14.86 5.64
C ALA A 153 -1.45 -15.16 4.60
N ALA A 154 -1.91 -16.41 4.49
CA ALA A 154 -3.00 -16.78 3.59
C ALA A 154 -4.35 -16.12 3.98
N SER A 155 -4.64 -16.00 5.27
CA SER A 155 -5.87 -15.36 5.75
C SER A 155 -5.89 -13.85 5.49
N LEU A 156 -4.77 -13.16 5.73
CA LEU A 156 -4.62 -11.74 5.43
C LEU A 156 -4.65 -11.50 3.92
N LEU A 157 -3.98 -12.35 3.13
CA LEU A 157 -3.98 -12.26 1.67
C LEU A 157 -5.38 -12.27 1.09
N GLY A 158 -6.30 -13.06 1.64
CA GLY A 158 -7.70 -13.09 1.22
C GLY A 158 -8.43 -11.77 1.45
N ALA A 159 -8.25 -11.15 2.63
CA ALA A 159 -8.86 -9.87 2.96
C ALA A 159 -8.29 -8.73 2.10
N GLU A 160 -6.97 -8.63 2.04
CA GLU A 160 -6.21 -7.66 1.22
C GLU A 160 -6.58 -7.72 -0.26
N SER A 161 -6.71 -8.94 -0.80
CA SER A 161 -7.16 -9.13 -2.19
C SER A 161 -8.59 -8.65 -2.40
N GLY A 162 -9.47 -8.87 -1.43
CA GLY A 162 -10.85 -8.38 -1.46
C GLY A 162 -10.91 -6.84 -1.43
N GLN A 163 -10.16 -6.21 -0.53
CA GLN A 163 -10.07 -4.75 -0.44
C GLN A 163 -9.55 -4.14 -1.75
N ASN A 164 -8.48 -4.73 -2.31
CA ASN A 164 -7.95 -4.32 -3.60
C ASN A 164 -8.99 -4.43 -4.72
N ALA A 165 -9.70 -5.57 -4.80
CA ALA A 165 -10.71 -5.80 -5.82
C ALA A 165 -11.87 -4.79 -5.73
N VAL A 166 -12.32 -4.45 -4.52
CA VAL A 166 -13.38 -3.45 -4.30
C VAL A 166 -12.94 -2.08 -4.80
N ILE A 167 -11.76 -1.60 -4.39
CA ILE A 167 -11.22 -0.30 -4.83
C ILE A 167 -11.08 -0.26 -6.35
N ARG A 168 -10.47 -1.29 -6.94
CA ARG A 168 -10.26 -1.38 -8.39
C ARG A 168 -11.56 -1.46 -9.16
N THR A 169 -12.59 -2.13 -8.62
CA THR A 169 -13.93 -2.19 -9.24
C THR A 169 -14.58 -0.80 -9.26
N LEU A 170 -14.52 -0.06 -8.14
CA LEU A 170 -15.06 1.30 -8.07
C LEU A 170 -14.33 2.26 -9.03
N LEU A 171 -13.01 2.11 -9.18
CA LEU A 171 -12.25 2.84 -10.18
C LEU A 171 -12.60 2.41 -11.61
N TYR A 172 -12.79 1.12 -11.85
CA TYR A 172 -13.10 0.57 -13.18
C TYR A 172 -14.46 1.06 -13.69
N GLN A 173 -15.47 1.13 -12.81
CA GLN A 173 -16.76 1.73 -13.13
C GLN A 173 -16.66 3.18 -13.65
N ARG A 174 -15.59 3.89 -13.25
CA ARG A 174 -15.30 5.28 -13.61
C ARG A 174 -14.10 5.42 -14.53
N ALA A 175 -13.64 4.34 -15.17
CA ALA A 175 -12.37 4.29 -15.89
C ALA A 175 -12.21 5.42 -16.94
N ASN A 176 -13.30 5.76 -17.63
CA ASN A 176 -13.32 6.79 -18.67
C ASN A 176 -13.65 8.20 -18.15
N GLU A 177 -13.96 8.34 -16.86
CA GLU A 177 -14.21 9.63 -16.23
C GLU A 177 -12.91 10.45 -16.16
N THR A 178 -12.97 11.71 -16.57
CA THR A 178 -11.88 12.67 -16.43
C THR A 178 -11.83 13.16 -14.98
N VAL A 179 -10.68 13.02 -14.32
CA VAL A 179 -10.52 13.40 -12.91
C VAL A 179 -10.35 14.92 -12.82
N HIS A 180 -11.45 15.65 -12.66
CA HIS A 180 -11.42 17.11 -12.61
C HIS A 180 -10.50 17.63 -11.47
N PRO A 181 -9.67 18.66 -11.72
CA PRO A 181 -9.54 19.45 -12.96
C PRO A 181 -8.44 18.95 -13.91
N TYR A 182 -7.90 17.75 -13.68
CA TYR A 182 -6.88 17.16 -14.52
C TYR A 182 -7.52 16.63 -15.79
N ASN A 183 -6.99 16.99 -16.95
CA ASN A 183 -7.40 16.40 -18.23
C ASN A 183 -6.80 14.99 -18.41
N ILE A 184 -7.00 14.13 -17.40
CA ILE A 184 -6.45 12.78 -17.26
C ILE A 184 -7.59 11.89 -16.77
N THR A 185 -7.78 10.72 -17.37
CA THR A 185 -8.83 9.79 -16.96
C THR A 185 -8.44 8.99 -15.72
N VAL A 186 -9.43 8.41 -15.04
CA VAL A 186 -9.19 7.47 -13.94
C VAL A 186 -8.30 6.30 -14.39
N ALA A 187 -8.59 5.70 -15.55
CA ALA A 187 -7.77 4.62 -16.09
C ALA A 187 -6.31 5.04 -16.32
N GLU A 188 -6.09 6.24 -16.88
CA GLU A 188 -4.74 6.74 -17.10
C GLU A 188 -4.00 6.95 -15.77
N PHE A 189 -4.63 7.53 -14.75
CA PHE A 189 -4.02 7.64 -13.41
C PHE A 189 -3.56 6.28 -12.88
N THR A 190 -4.43 5.26 -12.93
CA THR A 190 -4.06 3.92 -12.43
C THR A 190 -2.90 3.31 -13.22
N ASN A 191 -2.89 3.45 -14.55
CA ASN A 191 -1.79 2.96 -15.38
C ASN A 191 -0.46 3.66 -15.07
N ARG A 192 -0.50 4.98 -14.85
CA ARG A 192 0.70 5.78 -14.52
C ARG A 192 1.24 5.43 -13.14
N THR A 193 0.38 5.26 -12.13
CA THR A 193 0.81 4.86 -10.78
C THR A 193 1.37 3.45 -10.74
N SER A 194 0.75 2.48 -11.43
CA SER A 194 1.28 1.12 -11.54
C SER A 194 2.62 1.08 -12.28
N THR A 195 2.76 1.88 -13.35
CA THR A 195 4.05 2.05 -14.06
C THR A 195 5.13 2.61 -13.13
N LEU A 196 4.79 3.60 -12.31
CA LEU A 196 5.71 4.15 -11.31
C LEU A 196 6.11 3.10 -10.28
N ALA A 197 5.18 2.31 -9.76
CA ALA A 197 5.46 1.24 -8.80
C ALA A 197 6.46 0.21 -9.37
N ASN A 198 6.25 -0.23 -10.62
CA ASN A 198 7.18 -1.10 -11.33
C ASN A 198 8.57 -0.48 -11.50
N LYS A 199 8.62 0.80 -11.90
CA LYS A 199 9.89 1.53 -12.05
C LYS A 199 10.63 1.65 -10.71
N LEU A 200 9.96 2.00 -9.62
CA LEU A 200 10.57 2.14 -8.31
C LEU A 200 11.11 0.81 -7.79
N ALA A 201 10.41 -0.29 -8.01
CA ALA A 201 10.86 -1.60 -7.58
C ALA A 201 12.12 -2.10 -8.30
N ASN A 202 12.40 -1.57 -9.50
CA ASN A 202 13.46 -2.02 -10.41
C ASN A 202 13.33 -3.51 -10.80
N CYS A 203 12.11 -4.04 -10.95
CA CYS A 203 11.92 -5.44 -11.32
C CYS A 203 10.56 -5.69 -11.99
N GLY A 204 10.58 -5.77 -13.33
CA GLY A 204 9.51 -6.31 -14.16
C GLY A 204 8.15 -5.61 -14.05
N LEU A 205 7.17 -6.20 -14.73
CA LEU A 205 5.76 -5.84 -14.67
C LEU A 205 5.10 -6.68 -13.56
N LYS A 206 4.77 -6.05 -12.44
CA LYS A 206 4.18 -6.67 -11.25
C LYS A 206 3.15 -5.75 -10.58
N ASP A 207 2.58 -4.86 -11.38
CA ASP A 207 1.53 -3.91 -11.05
C ASP A 207 0.99 -3.38 -12.37
N GLU A 208 -0.31 -3.26 -12.48
CA GLU A 208 -0.99 -2.89 -13.70
C GLU A 208 -2.23 -2.04 -13.36
N GLY A 209 -2.53 -1.07 -14.22
CA GLY A 209 -3.76 -0.28 -14.04
C GLY A 209 -5.01 -1.11 -14.38
N ILE A 210 -6.17 -0.49 -14.22
CA ILE A 210 -7.47 -1.17 -14.34
C ILE A 210 -7.89 -1.49 -15.78
N ILE A 211 -7.17 -0.93 -16.76
CA ILE A 211 -7.29 -1.22 -18.20
C ILE A 211 -5.89 -1.42 -18.77
N VAL A 212 -5.69 -2.52 -19.49
CA VAL A 212 -4.41 -2.88 -20.11
C VAL A 212 -4.62 -3.23 -21.59
N PRO A 213 -3.55 -3.18 -22.43
CA PRO A 213 -3.61 -3.74 -23.77
C PRO A 213 -4.05 -5.21 -23.75
N ARG A 214 -4.79 -5.64 -24.77
CA ARG A 214 -5.31 -7.01 -24.85
C ARG A 214 -4.23 -8.09 -24.69
N SER A 215 -2.98 -7.83 -25.04
CA SER A 215 -1.84 -8.76 -24.86
C SER A 215 -1.39 -8.96 -23.41
N LEU A 216 -1.89 -8.17 -22.47
CA LEU A 216 -1.63 -8.32 -21.04
C LEU A 216 -2.87 -8.79 -20.26
N GLY A 217 -4.07 -8.62 -20.82
CA GLY A 217 -5.29 -9.08 -20.17
C GLY A 217 -5.45 -10.60 -20.22
N ALA A 218 -6.34 -11.12 -19.39
CA ALA A 218 -6.56 -12.55 -19.22
C ALA A 218 -6.73 -13.29 -20.56
N GLU A 219 -5.95 -14.36 -20.74
CA GLU A 219 -5.92 -15.20 -21.95
C GLU A 219 -5.68 -14.42 -23.26
N ASN A 220 -5.11 -13.23 -23.18
CA ASN A 220 -4.96 -12.27 -24.28
C ASN A 220 -6.28 -11.90 -24.98
N ARG A 221 -7.40 -11.91 -24.24
CA ARG A 221 -8.77 -11.79 -24.80
C ARG A 221 -9.53 -10.56 -24.34
N THR A 222 -9.09 -9.90 -23.29
CA THR A 222 -9.76 -8.75 -22.69
C THR A 222 -8.78 -7.61 -22.41
N GLU A 223 -9.28 -6.38 -22.38
CA GLU A 223 -8.54 -5.20 -21.91
C GLU A 223 -8.91 -4.85 -20.46
N SER A 224 -9.94 -5.49 -19.91
CA SER A 224 -10.33 -5.35 -18.51
C SER A 224 -9.28 -5.95 -17.61
N ASN A 225 -8.87 -5.20 -16.59
CA ASN A 225 -7.86 -5.61 -15.63
C ASN A 225 -8.25 -5.23 -14.20
N ILE A 226 -9.48 -5.53 -13.79
CA ILE A 226 -9.94 -5.27 -12.42
C ILE A 226 -9.07 -6.01 -11.40
N LEU A 227 -8.62 -7.24 -11.73
CA LEU A 227 -7.67 -8.01 -10.93
C LEU A 227 -6.37 -8.15 -11.71
N ALA A 228 -5.31 -7.47 -11.26
CA ALA A 228 -3.99 -7.58 -11.90
C ALA A 228 -3.33 -8.92 -11.53
N ALA A 229 -2.98 -9.71 -12.55
CA ALA A 229 -2.45 -11.05 -12.38
C ALA A 229 -1.46 -11.45 -13.49
N ASP A 230 -0.60 -12.42 -13.21
CA ASP A 230 0.34 -12.95 -14.19
C ASP A 230 -0.37 -13.73 -15.32
N VAL A 231 0.41 -14.25 -16.27
CA VAL A 231 -0.11 -15.02 -17.42
C VAL A 231 -0.91 -16.28 -17.05
N TYR A 232 -0.81 -16.74 -15.80
CA TYR A 232 -1.59 -17.86 -15.26
C TYR A 232 -2.75 -17.39 -14.37
N SER A 233 -3.09 -16.10 -14.41
CA SER A 233 -4.05 -15.45 -13.54
C SER A 233 -3.73 -15.58 -12.04
N ARG A 234 -2.44 -15.62 -11.68
CA ARG A 234 -1.98 -15.62 -10.29
C ARG A 234 -1.56 -14.23 -9.86
N SER A 235 -1.79 -13.89 -8.60
CA SER A 235 -1.26 -12.65 -8.01
C SER A 235 0.26 -12.57 -8.17
N TYR A 236 0.77 -11.39 -8.52
CA TYR A 236 2.19 -11.14 -8.56
C TYR A 236 2.84 -11.22 -7.17
N SER A 237 4.17 -11.28 -7.15
CA SER A 237 4.95 -11.30 -5.92
C SER A 237 6.04 -10.24 -5.92
N ARG A 238 6.18 -9.55 -4.79
CA ARG A 238 7.27 -8.61 -4.54
C ARG A 238 8.02 -8.99 -3.27
N THR A 239 9.34 -8.91 -3.33
CA THR A 239 10.25 -9.02 -2.21
C THR A 239 10.15 -7.78 -1.32
N VAL A 240 10.56 -7.91 -0.05
CA VAL A 240 10.63 -6.77 0.88
C VAL A 240 11.45 -5.60 0.32
N ARG A 241 12.52 -5.90 -0.41
CA ARG A 241 13.35 -4.88 -1.08
C ARG A 241 12.54 -4.06 -2.07
N GLU A 242 11.78 -4.72 -2.94
CA GLU A 242 10.91 -4.04 -3.91
C GLU A 242 9.84 -3.19 -3.21
N LEU A 243 9.21 -3.73 -2.15
CA LEU A 243 8.20 -3.02 -1.37
C LEU A 243 8.76 -1.74 -0.75
N LEU A 244 9.90 -1.81 -0.06
CA LEU A 244 10.50 -0.63 0.59
C LEU A 244 10.88 0.46 -0.43
N ARG A 245 11.35 0.09 -1.63
CA ARG A 245 11.63 1.05 -2.70
C ARG A 245 10.40 1.83 -3.14
N ILE A 246 9.25 1.15 -3.22
CA ILE A 246 7.95 1.73 -3.58
C ILE A 246 7.46 2.62 -2.45
N LEU A 247 7.41 2.10 -1.22
CA LEU A 247 6.89 2.81 -0.04
C LEU A 247 7.71 4.06 0.32
N TYR A 248 9.01 4.06 0.02
CA TYR A 248 9.87 5.24 0.20
C TYR A 248 9.86 6.19 -1.01
N ALA A 249 9.18 5.81 -2.10
CA ALA A 249 9.15 6.48 -3.40
C ALA A 249 10.53 6.85 -3.99
N SER A 250 11.59 6.19 -3.54
CA SER A 250 12.98 6.55 -3.81
C SER A 250 13.65 5.66 -4.85
N GLY A 251 13.08 4.47 -5.11
CA GLY A 251 13.72 3.44 -5.92
C GLY A 251 14.87 2.74 -5.22
N SER A 252 15.09 3.01 -3.92
CA SER A 252 16.12 2.39 -3.10
C SER A 252 15.59 2.07 -1.70
N GLU A 253 15.70 0.81 -1.31
CA GLU A 253 15.33 0.27 0.02
C GLU A 253 16.16 0.89 1.16
N SER A 254 17.27 1.55 0.83
CA SER A 254 18.16 2.23 1.78
C SER A 254 17.93 3.75 1.86
N LYS A 255 17.08 4.32 0.99
CA LYS A 255 16.76 5.75 0.97
C LYS A 255 15.31 5.95 1.39
N VAL A 256 15.12 6.32 2.66
CA VAL A 256 13.81 6.60 3.26
C VAL A 256 13.15 7.83 2.65
N GLY A 257 11.82 7.94 2.75
CA GLY A 257 11.06 9.03 2.16
C GLY A 257 9.57 8.71 2.08
N ALA A 258 8.82 9.58 1.40
CA ALA A 258 7.39 9.43 1.13
C ALA A 258 6.60 9.00 2.36
N PHE A 259 5.94 7.84 2.32
CA PHE A 259 5.07 7.35 3.39
C PHE A 259 5.81 7.03 4.68
N PHE A 260 7.13 6.77 4.62
CA PHE A 260 7.97 6.47 5.78
C PHE A 260 9.18 7.42 5.81
N PRO A 261 9.00 8.70 6.19
CA PRO A 261 10.09 9.69 6.21
C PRO A 261 11.28 9.33 7.10
N LYS A 262 11.09 8.44 8.08
CA LYS A 262 12.15 7.92 8.96
C LYS A 262 12.40 6.41 8.79
N GLY A 263 11.87 5.84 7.70
CA GLY A 263 11.92 4.42 7.39
C GLY A 263 10.92 3.58 8.20
N ALA A 264 10.54 2.46 7.59
CA ALA A 264 9.77 1.40 8.23
C ALA A 264 10.54 0.80 9.42
N ASN A 265 9.79 0.17 10.34
CA ASN A 265 10.30 -0.43 11.57
C ASN A 265 10.39 -1.96 11.48
N GLY A 266 11.05 -2.58 12.48
CA GLY A 266 11.32 -4.02 12.53
C GLY A 266 12.72 -4.38 12.00
N LEU A 267 13.20 -5.57 12.36
CA LEU A 267 14.58 -6.00 12.05
C LEU A 267 14.83 -6.00 10.54
N ILE A 268 13.90 -6.54 9.76
CA ILE A 268 14.02 -6.63 8.30
C ILE A 268 14.13 -5.23 7.68
N ALA A 269 13.19 -4.33 7.97
CA ALA A 269 13.21 -2.98 7.41
C ALA A 269 14.47 -2.19 7.81
N ARG A 270 14.87 -2.27 9.07
CA ARG A 270 16.04 -1.54 9.59
C ARG A 270 17.35 -2.09 9.02
N SER A 271 17.44 -3.38 8.70
CA SER A 271 18.65 -3.97 8.12
C SER A 271 19.09 -3.30 6.80
N PHE A 272 18.13 -2.85 5.97
CA PHE A 272 18.41 -2.15 4.71
C PHE A 272 18.98 -0.73 4.88
N LEU A 273 18.82 -0.11 6.06
CA LEU A 273 19.30 1.25 6.34
C LEU A 273 20.72 1.25 6.95
N ILE A 274 21.13 0.14 7.56
CA ILE A 274 22.45 0.02 8.20
C ILE A 274 23.54 -0.17 7.14
N GLY A 275 23.27 -0.96 6.09
CA GLY A 275 24.23 -1.22 5.00
C GLY A 275 24.63 0.01 4.18
N SER A 276 23.87 1.11 4.23
CA SER A 276 24.18 2.35 3.52
C SER A 276 25.19 3.26 4.23
N ASN A 277 25.52 3.01 5.49
CA ASN A 277 26.51 3.79 6.23
C ASN A 277 27.94 3.23 6.12
N VAL A 278 28.11 1.97 5.70
CA VAL A 278 29.43 1.32 5.62
C VAL A 278 30.19 1.70 4.35
N THR A 279 29.53 2.29 3.34
CA THR A 279 30.17 2.79 2.12
C THR A 279 30.49 4.29 2.14
N LYS A 280 30.42 4.93 3.31
CA LYS A 280 30.69 6.36 3.51
C LYS A 280 31.71 6.67 4.62
N SER A 281 32.56 5.71 4.97
CA SER A 281 33.77 5.95 5.79
C SER A 281 35.02 5.72 4.96
#